data_AF-A0A9P5W906-F1
#
_entry.id   AF-A0A9P5W906-F1
#
_cell.length_a   1.000
_cell.length_b   1.000
_cell.length_c   1.000
_cell.angle_alpha   90.00
_cell.angle_beta   90.00
_cell.angle_gamma   90.00
#
_symmetry.space_group_name_H-M   'P 1'
#
loop_
_entity.id
_entity.type
_entity.pdbx_description
1 polymer ?
#
loop_
_entity_poly.entity_id
_entity_poly.type
_entity_poly.pdbx_seq_one_letter_code
_entity_poly.pdbx_strand_id
1 'polypeptide(L)'
;MSNINNKNNHKNNLKNNKHSNPIQSTMKITFALAALAASVASVQAAKGTVRTAGDPLRIHSAPSTSSPVTGSLKNGAVVEIDCTATGTQVTGKYGTSTVWDHVPGGYVTDTYVYTGKDGPAAPPCKGVPKPKPGACQAAGISNPRTCAGAVKWAVDHISTARNPEYIGMCDKIMARAYGRSYSGFTSAWVHWQSTPAKYKHVGDRNAPAGALVFFQGGKYGHIAISTGGANLISTDIGGAGTLTRSTIGTIEKKWGQKYVGWTAPWYR
;
A
#
# COMPACT_ATOMS: atom_id res chain seq x y z
N MET A 1 24.63 56.75 -30.74
CA MET A 1 23.24 57.24 -30.88
C MET A 1 22.45 56.55 -29.76
N SER A 2 22.31 57.12 -28.55
CA SER A 2 21.51 58.31 -28.18
C SER A 2 20.01 58.03 -28.36
N ASN A 3 19.09 58.22 -27.40
CA ASN A 3 19.10 58.76 -26.02
C ASN A 3 18.01 58.01 -25.20
N ILE A 4 18.22 57.62 -23.94
CA ILE A 4 17.85 58.34 -22.70
C ILE A 4 16.63 59.28 -22.83
N ASN A 5 15.57 59.04 -22.03
CA ASN A 5 14.83 60.15 -21.44
C ASN A 5 14.24 59.79 -20.07
N ASN A 6 14.62 60.57 -19.06
CA ASN A 6 14.22 60.47 -17.65
C ASN A 6 13.31 61.65 -17.31
N LYS A 7 12.33 61.49 -16.42
CA LYS A 7 11.64 62.62 -15.79
C LYS A 7 11.46 62.43 -14.28
N ASN A 8 12.27 63.19 -13.55
CA ASN A 8 11.97 64.03 -12.37
C ASN A 8 11.12 63.41 -11.24
N ASN A 9 11.60 63.13 -10.01
CA ASN A 9 12.60 63.79 -9.12
C ASN A 9 12.15 65.13 -8.51
N HIS A 10 11.92 65.20 -7.18
CA HIS A 10 12.31 66.36 -6.37
C HIS A 10 12.28 66.16 -4.82
N LYS A 11 13.45 66.42 -4.19
CA LYS A 11 13.70 67.20 -2.93
C LYS A 11 13.09 66.66 -1.61
N ASN A 12 13.65 66.82 -0.40
CA ASN A 12 14.67 67.69 0.24
C ASN A 12 15.12 66.99 1.58
N ASN A 13 16.14 67.33 2.38
CA ASN A 13 17.34 68.21 2.33
C ASN A 13 18.33 67.77 3.47
N LEU A 14 19.50 68.39 3.62
CA LEU A 14 20.52 68.14 4.67
C LEU A 14 20.14 68.71 6.07
N LYS A 15 20.62 68.09 7.18
CA LYS A 15 21.75 68.59 8.05
C LYS A 15 21.91 67.84 9.39
N ASN A 16 23.14 67.90 9.91
CA ASN A 16 23.62 67.30 11.16
C ASN A 16 22.99 67.93 12.42
N ASN A 17 22.86 67.17 13.51
CA ASN A 17 23.50 67.57 14.78
C ASN A 17 23.70 66.42 15.78
N LYS A 18 24.57 66.66 16.77
CA LYS A 18 25.20 65.69 17.68
C LYS A 18 24.93 66.14 19.13
N HIS A 19 24.46 65.28 20.05
CA HIS A 19 24.82 65.24 21.50
C HIS A 19 23.94 64.32 22.39
N SER A 20 24.57 63.76 23.43
CA SER A 20 24.07 63.37 24.78
C SER A 20 22.90 62.38 25.00
N ASN A 21 23.22 61.25 25.65
CA ASN A 21 22.39 60.49 26.61
C ASN A 21 22.15 61.30 27.91
N PRO A 22 21.35 60.84 28.92
CA PRO A 22 20.35 59.75 28.97
C PRO A 22 18.95 60.24 29.48
N ILE A 23 17.98 59.33 29.70
CA ILE A 23 17.17 59.17 30.94
C ILE A 23 15.92 58.29 30.70
N GLN A 24 15.66 57.46 31.70
CA GLN A 24 14.57 56.50 31.93
C GLN A 24 13.17 56.82 31.35
N SER A 25 12.53 55.80 30.76
CA SER A 25 11.07 55.64 30.84
C SER A 25 10.73 54.14 30.92
N THR A 26 10.08 53.74 32.01
CA THR A 26 9.78 52.33 32.32
C THR A 26 8.53 51.84 31.58
N MET A 27 8.70 51.33 30.36
CA MET A 27 7.63 50.63 29.64
C MET A 27 7.64 49.14 30.02
N LYS A 28 6.76 48.74 30.95
CA LYS A 28 6.51 47.32 31.26
C LYS A 28 5.78 46.67 30.07
N ILE A 29 6.53 46.16 29.10
CA ILE A 29 6.00 45.33 28.03
C ILE A 29 5.74 43.94 28.62
N THR A 30 4.52 43.73 29.12
CA THR A 30 4.03 42.41 29.49
C THR A 30 3.82 41.61 28.20
N PHE A 31 4.85 40.88 27.77
CA PHE A 31 4.70 39.83 26.76
C PHE A 31 3.78 38.75 27.35
N ALA A 32 2.49 38.82 27.02
CA ALA A 32 1.61 37.69 27.14
C ALA A 32 2.08 36.63 26.14
N LEU A 33 2.91 35.68 26.61
CA LEU A 33 3.15 34.44 25.90
C LEU A 33 1.81 33.70 25.83
N ALA A 34 1.07 33.94 24.76
CA ALA A 34 0.02 33.05 24.31
C ALA A 34 0.69 31.73 23.89
N ALA A 35 0.94 30.85 24.86
CA ALA A 35 1.38 29.51 24.60
C ALA A 35 0.28 28.82 23.79
N LEU A 36 0.49 28.69 22.48
CA LEU A 36 -0.26 27.74 21.66
C LEU A 36 0.11 26.34 22.14
N ALA A 37 -0.57 25.89 23.20
CA ALA A 37 -0.68 24.49 23.54
C ALA A 37 -1.41 23.81 22.39
N ALA A 38 -0.66 23.36 21.38
CA ALA A 38 -1.18 22.51 20.33
C ALA A 38 -1.70 21.24 21.02
N SER A 39 -3.02 21.14 21.12
CA SER A 39 -3.69 19.97 21.69
C SER A 39 -3.44 18.79 20.77
N VAL A 40 -2.36 18.06 21.03
CA VAL A 40 -2.09 16.76 20.43
C VAL A 40 -3.19 15.82 20.88
N ALA A 41 -4.24 15.71 20.06
CA ALA A 41 -5.25 14.69 20.21
C ALA A 41 -4.55 13.33 20.12
N SER A 42 -4.30 12.72 21.28
CA SER A 42 -3.80 11.37 21.37
C SER A 42 -4.80 10.48 20.66
N VAL A 43 -4.39 9.85 19.55
CA VAL A 43 -5.16 8.80 18.90
C VAL A 43 -5.25 7.66 19.91
N GLN A 44 -6.35 7.61 20.65
CA GLN A 44 -6.57 6.60 21.65
C GLN A 44 -6.68 5.26 20.93
N ALA A 45 -5.72 4.36 21.17
CA ALA A 45 -5.75 3.02 20.60
C ALA A 45 -7.07 2.35 21.00
N ALA A 46 -7.79 1.79 20.02
CA ALA A 46 -9.03 1.09 20.29
C ALA A 46 -8.74 -0.24 21.00
N LYS A 47 -9.66 -0.70 21.84
CA LYS A 47 -9.52 -2.01 22.50
C LYS A 47 -10.35 -3.05 21.78
N GLY A 48 -9.73 -4.19 21.51
CA GLY A 48 -10.37 -5.37 20.91
C GLY A 48 -10.18 -6.58 21.80
N THR A 49 -11.05 -7.58 21.67
CA THR A 49 -10.84 -8.90 22.30
C THR A 49 -10.88 -10.02 21.28
N VAL A 50 -9.84 -10.85 21.26
CA VAL A 50 -9.72 -12.00 20.36
C VAL A 50 -10.79 -13.04 20.70
N ARG A 51 -11.47 -13.53 19.66
CA ARG A 51 -12.59 -14.48 19.72
C ARG A 51 -12.48 -15.50 18.58
N THR A 52 -11.66 -16.52 18.76
CA THR A 52 -11.52 -17.65 17.82
C THR A 52 -12.36 -18.85 18.26
N ALA A 53 -12.38 -19.91 17.45
CA ALA A 53 -13.07 -21.17 17.80
C ALA A 53 -12.24 -22.10 18.72
N GLY A 54 -10.96 -21.78 18.97
CA GLY A 54 -10.05 -22.57 19.80
C GLY A 54 -8.60 -22.19 19.54
N ASP A 55 -8.18 -22.25 18.27
CA ASP A 55 -6.81 -21.95 17.85
C ASP A 55 -6.39 -20.49 18.11
N PRO A 56 -5.11 -20.22 18.41
CA PRO A 56 -4.58 -18.87 18.54
C PRO A 56 -4.69 -18.06 17.22
N LEU A 57 -5.09 -16.80 17.33
CA LEU A 57 -5.10 -15.86 16.21
C LEU A 57 -3.65 -15.48 15.85
N ARG A 58 -3.25 -15.63 14.59
CA ARG A 58 -1.87 -15.38 14.14
C ARG A 58 -1.64 -13.89 13.90
N ILE A 59 -0.53 -13.36 14.44
CA ILE A 59 -0.05 -12.01 14.15
C ILE A 59 0.88 -12.09 12.93
N HIS A 60 0.66 -11.20 11.97
CA HIS A 60 1.29 -11.18 10.66
C HIS A 60 2.12 -9.91 10.46
N SER A 61 3.29 -10.00 9.84
CA SER A 61 4.18 -8.85 9.59
C SER A 61 3.61 -7.80 8.63
N ALA A 62 2.59 -8.14 7.86
CA ALA A 62 1.84 -7.23 6.99
C ALA A 62 0.34 -7.64 7.03
N PRO A 63 -0.60 -6.81 6.53
CA PRO A 63 -2.04 -7.14 6.49
C PRO A 63 -2.36 -8.23 5.43
N SER A 64 -1.86 -9.44 5.64
CA SER A 64 -2.10 -10.61 4.80
C SER A 64 -1.78 -11.91 5.52
N THR A 65 -2.65 -12.89 5.34
CA THR A 65 -2.48 -14.29 5.78
C THR A 65 -1.25 -14.98 5.18
N SER A 66 -0.64 -14.41 4.14
CA SER A 66 0.56 -14.92 3.48
C SER A 66 1.87 -14.27 3.94
N SER A 67 1.79 -13.17 4.70
CA SER A 67 2.99 -12.54 5.24
C SER A 67 3.54 -13.34 6.43
N PRO A 68 4.87 -13.30 6.69
CA PRO A 68 5.49 -13.98 7.81
C PRO A 68 4.77 -13.72 9.13
N VAL A 69 4.53 -14.80 9.88
CA VAL A 69 3.85 -14.76 11.18
C VAL A 69 4.86 -14.38 12.25
N THR A 70 4.61 -13.27 12.93
CA THR A 70 5.48 -12.65 13.94
C THR A 70 5.10 -13.04 15.36
N GLY A 71 3.91 -13.59 15.57
CA GLY A 71 3.44 -14.04 16.88
C GLY A 71 2.04 -14.64 16.83
N SER A 72 1.42 -14.84 17.98
CA SER A 72 0.03 -15.29 18.09
C SER A 72 -0.63 -14.79 19.37
N LEU A 73 -1.95 -14.68 19.33
CA LEU A 73 -2.81 -14.25 20.43
C LEU A 73 -3.75 -15.38 20.81
N LYS A 74 -3.87 -15.68 22.11
CA LYS A 74 -4.82 -16.68 22.62
C LYS A 74 -6.26 -16.20 22.44
N ASN A 75 -7.20 -17.14 22.31
CA ASN A 75 -8.62 -16.81 22.46
C ASN A 75 -8.85 -16.12 23.82
N GLY A 76 -9.65 -15.06 23.84
CA GLY A 76 -9.84 -14.23 25.05
C GLY A 76 -8.84 -13.10 25.24
N ALA A 77 -7.71 -13.06 24.52
CA ALA A 77 -6.71 -11.99 24.66
C ALA A 77 -7.29 -10.61 24.33
N VAL A 78 -7.01 -9.62 25.17
CA VAL A 78 -7.28 -8.20 24.90
C VAL A 78 -6.12 -7.62 24.11
N VAL A 79 -6.43 -6.85 23.06
CA VAL A 79 -5.46 -6.13 22.24
C VAL A 79 -5.74 -4.63 22.25
N GLU A 80 -4.68 -3.83 22.14
CA GLU A 80 -4.77 -2.43 21.77
C GLU A 80 -4.47 -2.30 20.27
N ILE A 81 -5.30 -1.53 19.58
CA ILE A 81 -5.30 -1.35 18.14
C ILE A 81 -4.98 0.12 17.85
N ASP A 82 -3.73 0.41 17.50
CA ASP A 82 -3.27 1.78 17.22
C ASP A 82 -3.71 2.26 15.84
N CYS A 83 -3.82 1.35 14.87
CA CYS A 83 -4.29 1.67 13.53
C CYS A 83 -4.88 0.45 12.79
N THR A 84 -5.57 0.70 11.67
CA THR A 84 -6.11 -0.35 10.80
C THR A 84 -5.53 -0.29 9.39
N ALA A 85 -5.46 -1.43 8.73
CA ALA A 85 -5.04 -1.58 7.35
C ALA A 85 -6.11 -2.29 6.52
N THR A 86 -6.03 -2.17 5.20
CA THR A 86 -6.80 -3.00 4.28
C THR A 86 -5.87 -4.01 3.64
N GLY A 87 -6.27 -5.27 3.64
CA GLY A 87 -5.40 -6.40 3.33
C GLY A 87 -6.10 -7.56 2.66
N THR A 88 -5.52 -8.75 2.80
CA THR A 88 -6.13 -10.00 2.30
C THR A 88 -7.50 -10.21 2.93
N GLN A 89 -8.52 -10.53 2.13
CA GLN A 89 -9.84 -10.88 2.64
C GLN A 89 -9.78 -12.16 3.48
N VAL A 90 -10.40 -12.14 4.66
CA VAL A 90 -10.54 -13.29 5.55
C VAL A 90 -12.02 -13.43 5.92
N THR A 91 -12.49 -14.67 6.04
CA THR A 91 -13.78 -15.01 6.67
C THR A 91 -13.50 -15.59 8.04
N GLY A 92 -14.14 -15.05 9.08
CA GLY A 92 -13.95 -15.43 10.48
C GLY A 92 -15.24 -15.32 11.28
N LYS A 93 -15.12 -15.26 12.61
CA LYS A 93 -16.26 -15.29 13.54
C LYS A 93 -17.25 -14.13 13.31
N TYR A 94 -16.74 -12.95 12.96
CA TYR A 94 -17.53 -11.74 12.73
C TYR A 94 -17.79 -11.48 11.23
N GLY A 95 -17.85 -12.54 10.41
CA GLY A 95 -18.14 -12.46 8.99
C GLY A 95 -16.88 -12.33 8.12
N THR A 96 -17.01 -11.65 6.97
CA THR A 96 -15.95 -11.55 5.96
C THR A 96 -15.48 -10.10 5.81
N SER A 97 -14.20 -9.85 6.08
CA SER A 97 -13.62 -8.50 6.09
C SER A 97 -12.29 -8.46 5.32
N THR A 98 -11.92 -7.26 4.88
CA THR A 98 -10.55 -6.94 4.40
C THR A 98 -9.81 -6.04 5.38
N VAL A 99 -10.41 -5.72 6.53
CA VAL A 99 -9.78 -4.94 7.60
C VAL A 99 -8.79 -5.81 8.36
N TRP A 100 -7.65 -5.23 8.68
CA TRP A 100 -6.62 -5.80 9.53
C TRP A 100 -6.29 -4.81 10.63
N ASP A 101 -6.36 -5.24 11.88
CA ASP A 101 -5.97 -4.45 13.04
C ASP A 101 -4.47 -4.55 13.24
N HIS A 102 -3.78 -3.41 13.36
CA HIS A 102 -2.41 -3.39 13.84
C HIS A 102 -2.41 -3.46 15.37
N VAL A 103 -1.58 -4.32 15.92
CA VAL A 103 -1.45 -4.65 17.33
C VAL A 103 0.05 -4.82 17.65
N PRO A 104 0.47 -4.83 18.93
CA PRO A 104 1.86 -5.13 19.28
C PRO A 104 2.37 -6.42 18.61
N GLY A 105 3.35 -6.27 17.71
CA GLY A 105 3.95 -7.36 16.93
C GLY A 105 3.48 -7.49 15.47
N GLY A 106 2.47 -6.75 15.01
CA GLY A 106 2.05 -6.74 13.60
C GLY A 106 0.53 -6.64 13.41
N TYR A 107 0.02 -7.31 12.37
CA TYR A 107 -1.37 -7.23 11.94
C TYR A 107 -2.14 -8.51 12.27
N VAL A 108 -3.38 -8.38 12.70
CA VAL A 108 -4.35 -9.48 12.85
C VAL A 108 -5.60 -9.19 12.03
N THR A 109 -6.37 -10.22 11.67
CA THR A 109 -7.63 -10.03 10.95
C THR A 109 -8.74 -9.58 11.90
N ASP A 110 -9.41 -8.49 11.53
CA ASP A 110 -10.57 -7.88 12.21
C ASP A 110 -11.70 -8.91 12.43
N THR A 111 -11.87 -9.88 11.53
CA THR A 111 -12.92 -10.92 11.61
C THR A 111 -12.89 -11.85 12.83
N TYR A 112 -11.83 -11.79 13.65
CA TYR A 112 -11.73 -12.51 14.93
C TYR A 112 -11.49 -11.59 16.13
N VAL A 113 -11.60 -10.26 15.98
CA VAL A 113 -11.39 -9.27 17.04
C VAL A 113 -12.70 -8.55 17.33
N TYR A 114 -13.25 -8.73 18.53
CA TYR A 114 -14.45 -8.03 18.95
C TYR A 114 -14.10 -6.65 19.51
N THR A 115 -14.55 -5.59 18.82
CA THR A 115 -14.27 -4.18 19.18
C THR A 115 -15.53 -3.38 19.52
N GLY A 116 -16.71 -4.02 19.48
CA GLY A 116 -18.00 -3.39 19.78
C GLY A 116 -18.58 -2.51 18.65
N LYS A 117 -17.98 -2.51 17.46
CA LYS A 117 -18.45 -1.79 16.27
C LYS A 117 -18.19 -2.56 14.98
N ASP A 118 -18.93 -2.22 13.94
CA ASP A 118 -18.71 -2.74 12.59
C ASP A 118 -17.66 -1.91 11.84
N GLY A 119 -16.74 -2.61 11.16
CA GLY A 119 -15.66 -1.98 10.39
C GLY A 119 -14.52 -1.41 11.24
N PRO A 120 -13.65 -0.57 10.66
CA PRO A 120 -12.34 -0.23 11.23
C PRO A 120 -12.32 0.20 12.70
N ALA A 121 -11.58 -0.57 13.51
CA ALA A 121 -11.41 -0.33 14.93
C ALA A 121 -10.66 0.98 15.26
N ALA A 122 -9.69 1.35 14.43
CA ALA A 122 -8.83 2.52 14.61
C ALA A 122 -8.56 3.25 13.27
N PRO A 123 -7.97 4.46 13.26
CA PRO A 123 -7.63 5.18 12.03
C PRO A 123 -6.68 4.39 11.11
N PRO A 124 -6.60 4.72 9.81
CA PRO A 124 -5.71 4.01 8.89
C PRO A 124 -4.22 4.11 9.26
N CYS A 125 -3.49 3.00 9.16
CA CYS A 125 -2.06 2.94 9.41
C CYS A 125 -1.28 3.80 8.42
N LYS A 126 -0.44 4.70 8.95
CA LYS A 126 0.46 5.54 8.14
C LYS A 126 1.47 4.65 7.40
N GLY A 127 1.66 4.91 6.11
CA GLY A 127 2.60 4.14 5.27
C GLY A 127 2.10 2.75 4.84
N VAL A 128 0.90 2.31 5.27
CA VAL A 128 0.30 1.06 4.78
C VAL A 128 -0.68 1.38 3.64
N PRO A 129 -0.47 0.85 2.42
CA PRO A 129 -1.33 1.17 1.29
C PRO A 129 -2.75 0.63 1.48
N LYS A 130 -3.73 1.53 1.59
CA LYS A 130 -5.14 1.18 1.38
C LYS A 130 -5.37 0.93 -0.11
N PRO A 131 -5.81 -0.25 -0.57
CA PRO A 131 -6.16 -0.47 -1.96
C PRO A 131 -7.31 0.46 -2.35
N LYS A 132 -7.00 1.54 -3.07
CA LYS A 132 -8.00 2.48 -3.58
C LYS A 132 -8.81 1.77 -4.66
N PRO A 133 -10.15 1.66 -4.53
CA PRO A 133 -11.00 1.12 -5.59
C PRO A 133 -10.73 1.88 -6.90
N GLY A 134 -10.44 1.13 -7.96
CA GLY A 134 -10.08 1.70 -9.27
C GLY A 134 -8.63 2.17 -9.44
N ALA A 135 -7.74 2.17 -8.44
CA ALA A 135 -6.33 2.57 -8.65
C ALA A 135 -5.51 1.59 -9.51
N CYS A 136 -5.96 0.35 -9.59
CA CYS A 136 -5.49 -0.63 -10.57
C CYS A 136 -5.98 -0.32 -12.00
N GLN A 137 -7.09 0.40 -12.18
CA GLN A 137 -7.71 0.67 -13.46
C GLN A 137 -7.17 1.99 -14.02
N ALA A 138 -6.57 1.94 -15.21
CA ALA A 138 -6.13 3.15 -15.91
C ALA A 138 -7.07 3.50 -17.07
N ALA A 139 -7.16 4.80 -17.38
CA ALA A 139 -7.93 5.28 -18.51
C ALA A 139 -7.41 4.68 -19.83
N GLY A 140 -8.33 4.19 -20.67
CA GLY A 140 -7.99 3.51 -21.94
C GLY A 140 -7.61 2.03 -21.78
N ILE A 141 -7.77 1.43 -20.60
CA ILE A 141 -7.70 -0.03 -20.39
C ILE A 141 -9.11 -0.58 -20.18
N SER A 142 -9.44 -1.66 -20.90
CA SER A 142 -10.66 -2.44 -20.70
C SER A 142 -10.33 -3.94 -20.68
N ASN A 143 -10.97 -4.68 -19.77
CA ASN A 143 -10.79 -6.13 -19.60
C ASN A 143 -12.13 -6.81 -19.29
N PRO A 144 -12.32 -8.08 -19.68
CA PRO A 144 -13.54 -8.83 -19.39
C PRO A 144 -13.90 -8.93 -17.89
N ARG A 145 -12.90 -8.93 -16.99
CA ARG A 145 -13.11 -8.76 -15.54
C ARG A 145 -12.54 -7.44 -15.05
N THR A 146 -13.22 -6.83 -14.07
CA THR A 146 -12.66 -5.73 -13.27
C THR A 146 -11.49 -6.23 -12.43
N CYS A 147 -10.65 -5.33 -11.90
CA CYS A 147 -9.58 -5.71 -10.98
C CYS A 147 -10.06 -6.57 -9.79
N ALA A 148 -11.20 -6.21 -9.20
CA ALA A 148 -11.80 -6.95 -8.10
C ALA A 148 -12.24 -8.35 -8.56
N GLY A 149 -12.82 -8.47 -9.76
CA GLY A 149 -13.17 -9.75 -10.38
C GLY A 149 -11.94 -10.61 -10.70
N ALA A 150 -10.83 -10.02 -11.12
CA ALA A 150 -9.58 -10.72 -11.38
C ALA A 150 -8.89 -11.20 -10.10
N VAL A 151 -8.88 -10.38 -9.04
CA VAL A 151 -8.43 -10.79 -7.71
C VAL A 151 -9.30 -11.90 -7.15
N LYS A 152 -10.63 -11.80 -7.27
CA LYS A 152 -11.54 -12.88 -6.86
C LYS A 152 -11.26 -14.16 -7.63
N TRP A 153 -11.15 -14.11 -8.96
CA TRP A 153 -10.79 -15.28 -9.76
C TRP A 153 -9.49 -15.92 -9.28
N ALA A 154 -8.44 -15.11 -9.07
CA ALA A 154 -7.15 -15.59 -8.62
C ALA A 154 -7.21 -16.22 -7.20
N VAL A 155 -8.04 -15.68 -6.30
CA VAL A 155 -8.31 -16.26 -4.97
C VAL A 155 -9.05 -17.60 -5.09
N ASP A 156 -10.12 -17.64 -5.89
CA ASP A 156 -10.95 -18.84 -6.08
C ASP A 156 -10.18 -19.99 -6.75
N HIS A 157 -9.09 -19.69 -7.47
CA HIS A 157 -8.23 -20.66 -8.16
C HIS A 157 -6.94 -21.02 -7.39
N ILE A 158 -6.79 -20.56 -6.13
CA ILE A 158 -5.63 -20.96 -5.30
C ILE A 158 -5.61 -22.48 -5.14
N SER A 159 -4.49 -23.09 -5.52
CA SER A 159 -4.26 -24.52 -5.39
C SER A 159 -2.78 -24.84 -5.23
N THR A 160 -2.48 -25.73 -4.28
CA THR A 160 -1.18 -26.36 -4.08
C THR A 160 -1.02 -27.64 -4.90
N ALA A 161 -2.04 -28.07 -5.64
CA ALA A 161 -1.92 -29.19 -6.58
C ALA A 161 -1.12 -28.76 -7.81
N ARG A 162 -0.28 -29.67 -8.32
CA ARG A 162 0.49 -29.45 -9.56
C ARG A 162 -0.45 -29.45 -10.77
N ASN A 163 -0.63 -28.29 -11.41
CA ASN A 163 -1.32 -28.19 -12.70
C ASN A 163 -0.30 -27.97 -13.84
N PRO A 164 -0.15 -28.90 -14.80
CA PRO A 164 0.73 -28.74 -15.96
C PRO A 164 0.45 -27.49 -16.80
N GLU A 165 -0.80 -27.01 -16.89
CA GLU A 165 -1.15 -25.78 -17.63
C GLU A 165 -0.62 -24.49 -16.98
N TYR A 166 -0.18 -24.56 -15.72
CA TYR A 166 0.25 -23.40 -14.94
C TYR A 166 1.79 -23.28 -14.91
N ILE A 167 2.52 -24.37 -15.17
CA ILE A 167 3.99 -24.43 -15.08
C ILE A 167 4.63 -23.42 -16.04
N GLY A 168 5.26 -22.37 -15.50
CA GLY A 168 5.92 -21.34 -16.30
C GLY A 168 4.96 -20.46 -17.11
N MET A 169 3.65 -20.57 -16.88
CA MET A 169 2.59 -19.89 -17.62
C MET A 169 2.10 -18.62 -16.92
N CYS A 170 2.92 -18.03 -16.03
CA CYS A 170 2.58 -16.89 -15.18
C CYS A 170 1.75 -15.80 -15.88
N ASP A 171 2.20 -15.30 -17.04
CA ASP A 171 1.54 -14.24 -17.80
C ASP A 171 0.20 -14.67 -18.42
N LYS A 172 0.12 -15.90 -18.91
CA LYS A 172 -1.14 -16.52 -19.39
C LYS A 172 -2.13 -16.67 -18.24
N ILE A 173 -1.70 -17.09 -17.05
CA ILE A 173 -2.59 -17.26 -15.89
C ILE A 173 -3.07 -15.90 -15.36
N MET A 174 -2.24 -14.86 -15.37
CA MET A 174 -2.71 -13.51 -15.01
C MET A 174 -3.72 -12.97 -16.03
N ALA A 175 -3.51 -13.22 -17.33
CA ALA A 175 -4.51 -12.88 -18.35
C ALA A 175 -5.83 -13.65 -18.16
N ARG A 176 -5.77 -14.94 -17.79
CA ARG A 176 -6.94 -15.75 -17.41
C ARG A 176 -7.68 -15.19 -16.20
N ALA A 177 -6.98 -14.57 -15.24
CA ALA A 177 -7.62 -13.85 -14.13
C ALA A 177 -8.46 -12.66 -14.62
N TYR A 178 -7.98 -11.92 -15.62
CA TYR A 178 -8.73 -10.85 -16.26
C TYR A 178 -9.79 -11.31 -17.29
N GLY A 179 -9.97 -12.62 -17.46
CA GLY A 179 -10.95 -13.22 -18.38
C GLY A 179 -10.49 -13.28 -19.83
N ARG A 180 -9.18 -13.14 -20.09
CA ARG A 180 -8.55 -13.31 -21.41
C ARG A 180 -7.93 -14.70 -21.52
N SER A 181 -7.84 -15.25 -22.73
CA SER A 181 -7.18 -16.56 -22.95
C SER A 181 -5.65 -16.49 -22.78
N TYR A 182 -5.05 -15.36 -23.17
CA TYR A 182 -3.62 -15.08 -23.18
C TYR A 182 -3.37 -13.58 -22.96
N SER A 183 -2.13 -13.20 -22.62
CA SER A 183 -1.72 -11.79 -22.45
C SER A 183 -1.40 -11.08 -23.76
N GLY A 184 -1.08 -11.85 -24.81
CA GLY A 184 -0.57 -11.37 -26.09
C GLY A 184 0.95 -11.13 -26.13
N PHE A 185 1.69 -11.55 -25.10
CA PHE A 185 3.15 -11.46 -25.03
C PHE A 185 3.80 -12.84 -24.90
N THR A 186 5.06 -12.95 -25.34
CA THR A 186 5.84 -14.21 -25.30
C THR A 186 6.43 -14.51 -23.92
N SER A 187 6.48 -13.52 -23.02
CA SER A 187 6.99 -13.66 -21.66
C SER A 187 6.55 -12.50 -20.77
N ALA A 188 6.58 -12.69 -19.45
CA ALA A 188 6.31 -11.63 -18.47
C ALA A 188 7.27 -10.44 -18.61
N TRP A 189 8.53 -10.69 -18.98
CA TRP A 189 9.50 -9.62 -19.24
C TRP A 189 9.16 -8.82 -20.51
N VAL A 190 8.80 -9.50 -21.61
CA VAL A 190 8.36 -8.83 -22.84
C VAL A 190 7.07 -8.05 -22.61
N HIS A 191 6.14 -8.58 -21.81
CA HIS A 191 4.95 -7.85 -21.36
C HIS A 191 5.36 -6.57 -20.62
N TRP A 192 6.15 -6.67 -19.54
CA TRP A 192 6.64 -5.50 -18.82
C TRP A 192 7.31 -4.48 -19.75
N GLN A 193 8.23 -4.90 -20.62
CA GLN A 193 8.90 -3.99 -21.56
C GLN A 193 7.88 -3.28 -22.47
N SER A 194 6.93 -4.01 -23.03
CA SER A 194 5.91 -3.50 -23.96
C SER A 194 4.90 -2.55 -23.33
N THR A 195 4.61 -2.69 -22.02
CA THR A 195 3.60 -1.84 -21.35
C THR A 195 3.96 -0.35 -21.44
N PRO A 196 3.07 0.52 -21.95
CA PRO A 196 3.32 1.97 -22.01
C PRO A 196 3.71 2.58 -20.67
N ALA A 197 4.67 3.50 -20.67
CA ALA A 197 5.21 4.12 -19.46
C ALA A 197 4.14 4.76 -18.55
N LYS A 198 3.08 5.33 -19.15
CA LYS A 198 1.92 5.90 -18.44
C LYS A 198 1.11 4.91 -17.58
N TYR A 199 1.32 3.60 -17.75
CA TYR A 199 0.70 2.55 -16.95
C TYR A 199 1.68 1.86 -15.99
N LYS A 200 2.96 2.26 -15.99
CA LYS A 200 4.02 1.67 -15.15
C LYS A 200 4.26 2.49 -13.89
N HIS A 201 4.34 1.79 -12.77
CA HIS A 201 4.72 2.30 -11.47
C HIS A 201 6.04 1.61 -11.08
N VAL A 202 7.15 2.19 -11.56
CA VAL A 202 8.49 1.61 -11.43
C VAL A 202 8.95 1.70 -9.97
N GLY A 203 9.39 0.59 -9.39
CA GLY A 203 9.90 0.50 -8.02
C GLY A 203 8.89 0.69 -6.89
N ASP A 204 7.71 1.26 -7.14
CA ASP A 204 6.65 1.45 -6.14
C ASP A 204 6.12 0.10 -5.62
N ARG A 205 6.37 -0.24 -4.35
CA ARG A 205 5.96 -1.53 -3.78
C ARG A 205 4.49 -1.55 -3.31
N ASN A 206 3.73 -0.49 -3.56
CA ASN A 206 2.39 -0.26 -3.03
C ASN A 206 1.27 -0.65 -4.02
N ALA A 207 1.47 -1.75 -4.76
CA ALA A 207 0.61 -2.16 -5.86
C ALA A 207 -0.87 -2.34 -5.42
N PRO A 208 -1.84 -1.62 -6.02
CA PRO A 208 -3.26 -1.77 -5.67
C PRO A 208 -3.78 -3.16 -6.05
N ALA A 209 -4.83 -3.62 -5.37
CA ALA A 209 -5.44 -4.92 -5.66
C ALA A 209 -5.86 -5.03 -7.14
N GLY A 210 -5.39 -6.09 -7.80
CA GLY A 210 -5.56 -6.36 -9.23
C GLY A 210 -4.43 -5.83 -10.13
N ALA A 211 -3.54 -4.97 -9.65
CA ALA A 211 -2.37 -4.56 -10.42
C ALA A 211 -1.50 -5.77 -10.80
N LEU A 212 -0.88 -5.70 -11.98
CA LEU A 212 0.07 -6.69 -12.46
C LEU A 212 1.45 -6.33 -11.93
N VAL A 213 2.09 -7.26 -11.22
CA VAL A 213 3.34 -7.05 -10.48
C VAL A 213 4.44 -7.84 -11.18
N PHE A 214 5.51 -7.14 -11.61
CA PHE A 214 6.53 -7.70 -12.50
C PHE A 214 7.90 -7.84 -11.84
N PHE A 215 8.63 -8.86 -12.28
CA PHE A 215 9.99 -9.18 -11.83
C PHE A 215 10.90 -9.44 -13.03
N GLN A 216 12.13 -8.98 -12.92
CA GLN A 216 13.23 -9.23 -13.85
C GLN A 216 14.11 -10.35 -13.31
N GLY A 217 14.40 -11.36 -14.14
CA GLY A 217 15.23 -12.49 -13.80
C GLY A 217 14.77 -13.78 -14.46
N GLY A 218 15.57 -14.85 -14.34
CA GLY A 218 15.33 -16.09 -15.08
C GLY A 218 15.31 -15.89 -16.60
N LYS A 219 14.69 -16.84 -17.32
CA LYS A 219 14.61 -16.80 -18.79
C LYS A 219 13.49 -15.89 -19.34
N TYR A 220 12.42 -15.70 -18.58
CA TYR A 220 11.17 -15.09 -19.07
C TYR A 220 10.66 -13.92 -18.20
N GLY A 221 11.39 -13.54 -17.14
CA GLY A 221 10.83 -12.73 -16.05
C GLY A 221 9.71 -13.46 -15.31
N HIS A 222 8.99 -12.72 -14.47
CA HIS A 222 7.79 -13.23 -13.81
C HIS A 222 6.74 -12.14 -13.61
N ILE A 223 5.48 -12.56 -13.52
CA ILE A 223 4.31 -11.70 -13.30
C ILE A 223 3.34 -12.37 -12.31
N ALA A 224 2.79 -11.57 -11.41
CA ALA A 224 1.79 -11.98 -10.44
C ALA A 224 0.68 -10.90 -10.35
N ILE A 225 -0.48 -11.25 -9.78
CA ILE A 225 -1.56 -10.30 -9.52
C ILE A 225 -1.50 -9.84 -8.06
N SER A 226 -1.53 -8.54 -7.83
CA SER A 226 -1.56 -7.97 -6.48
C SER A 226 -2.91 -8.22 -5.82
N THR A 227 -2.88 -8.58 -4.53
CA THR A 227 -4.04 -8.55 -3.63
C THR A 227 -4.07 -7.29 -2.75
N GLY A 228 -3.09 -6.39 -2.92
CA GLY A 228 -2.93 -5.14 -2.20
C GLY A 228 -1.54 -5.00 -1.56
N GLY A 229 -0.86 -3.89 -1.83
CA GLY A 229 0.50 -3.63 -1.34
C GLY A 229 1.50 -4.62 -1.92
N ALA A 230 2.31 -5.24 -1.06
CA ALA A 230 3.31 -6.22 -1.46
C ALA A 230 2.77 -7.67 -1.56
N ASN A 231 1.47 -7.89 -1.43
CA ASN A 231 0.85 -9.22 -1.36
C ASN A 231 0.35 -9.68 -2.74
N LEU A 232 0.59 -10.94 -3.09
CA LEU A 232 0.44 -11.47 -4.45
C LEU A 232 -0.33 -12.79 -4.48
N ILE A 233 -0.92 -13.09 -5.64
CA ILE A 233 -1.22 -14.47 -6.06
C ILE A 233 -0.38 -14.75 -7.31
N SER A 234 0.37 -15.85 -7.26
CA SER A 234 1.46 -16.15 -8.20
C SER A 234 1.46 -17.62 -8.56
N THR A 235 1.78 -17.93 -9.83
CA THR A 235 2.10 -19.31 -10.20
C THR A 235 3.44 -19.73 -9.58
N ASP A 236 3.67 -21.04 -9.50
CA ASP A 236 4.95 -21.74 -9.30
C ASP A 236 5.70 -21.51 -7.97
N ILE A 237 5.44 -20.44 -7.22
CA ILE A 237 6.17 -20.03 -6.01
C ILE A 237 5.90 -20.92 -4.78
N GLY A 238 4.80 -21.67 -4.82
CA GLY A 238 4.45 -22.75 -3.90
C GLY A 238 4.90 -24.14 -4.37
N GLY A 239 5.54 -24.23 -5.54
CA GLY A 239 5.85 -25.48 -6.24
C GLY A 239 5.36 -25.42 -7.69
N ALA A 240 6.02 -26.15 -8.60
CA ALA A 240 5.73 -26.09 -10.04
C ALA A 240 4.25 -26.41 -10.35
N GLY A 241 3.60 -25.53 -11.10
CA GLY A 241 2.19 -25.67 -11.51
C GLY A 241 1.17 -25.30 -10.44
N THR A 242 1.59 -24.80 -9.28
CA THR A 242 0.67 -24.28 -8.24
C THR A 242 0.22 -22.85 -8.56
N LEU A 243 -0.90 -22.42 -7.98
CA LEU A 243 -1.29 -21.00 -7.88
C LEU A 243 -1.46 -20.68 -6.39
N THR A 244 -0.57 -19.88 -5.81
CA THR A 244 -0.52 -19.69 -4.35
C THR A 244 -0.37 -18.22 -3.94
N ARG A 245 -0.78 -17.92 -2.70
CA ARG A 245 -0.53 -16.62 -2.08
C ARG A 245 0.96 -16.47 -1.80
N SER A 246 1.48 -15.26 -2.02
CA SER A 246 2.90 -14.94 -1.88
C SER A 246 3.08 -13.44 -1.60
N THR A 247 4.32 -12.98 -1.52
CA THR A 247 4.67 -11.56 -1.44
C THR A 247 5.77 -11.22 -2.45
N ILE A 248 5.98 -9.94 -2.73
CA ILE A 248 7.12 -9.46 -3.54
C ILE A 248 8.44 -9.97 -2.96
N GLY A 249 8.62 -9.85 -1.63
CA GLY A 249 9.82 -10.31 -0.93
C GLY A 249 10.02 -11.84 -0.97
N THR A 250 8.94 -12.63 -1.02
CA THR A 250 9.02 -14.08 -1.17
C THR A 250 9.61 -14.46 -2.53
N ILE A 251 9.23 -13.77 -3.60
CA ILE A 251 9.73 -14.02 -4.96
C ILE A 251 11.19 -13.58 -5.08
N GLU A 252 11.51 -12.38 -4.59
CA GLU A 252 12.90 -11.88 -4.53
C GLU A 252 13.82 -12.84 -3.77
N LYS A 253 13.40 -13.33 -2.59
CA LYS A 253 14.21 -14.22 -1.76
C LYS A 253 14.31 -15.65 -2.30
N LYS A 254 13.22 -16.25 -2.80
CA LYS A 254 13.23 -17.66 -3.26
C LYS A 254 13.87 -17.85 -4.62
N TRP A 255 13.72 -16.88 -5.53
CA TRP A 255 14.13 -17.03 -6.94
C TRP A 255 15.22 -16.04 -7.38
N GLY A 256 15.65 -15.11 -6.52
CA GLY A 256 16.64 -14.09 -6.87
C GLY A 256 16.16 -13.10 -7.93
N GLN A 257 14.86 -13.08 -8.26
CA GLN A 257 14.32 -12.18 -9.27
C GLN A 257 14.08 -10.79 -8.69
N LYS A 258 14.55 -9.76 -9.39
CA LYS A 258 14.45 -8.36 -8.98
C LYS A 258 13.04 -7.83 -9.25
N TYR A 259 12.38 -7.29 -8.23
CA TYR A 259 11.15 -6.51 -8.44
C TYR A 259 11.42 -5.27 -9.29
N VAL A 260 10.60 -5.02 -10.32
CA VAL A 260 10.75 -3.83 -11.20
C VAL A 260 9.63 -2.80 -11.07
N GLY A 261 8.43 -3.22 -10.64
CA GLY A 261 7.28 -2.34 -10.51
C GLY A 261 5.96 -3.06 -10.72
N TRP A 262 4.88 -2.29 -10.69
CA TRP A 262 3.55 -2.78 -11.07
C TRP A 262 2.96 -1.98 -12.23
N THR A 263 1.94 -2.53 -12.88
CA THR A 263 1.16 -1.82 -13.89
C THR A 263 -0.33 -1.97 -13.66
N ALA A 264 -1.09 -1.01 -14.18
CA ALA A 264 -2.49 -1.26 -14.51
C ALA A 264 -2.59 -2.47 -15.47
N PRO A 265 -3.70 -3.23 -15.49
CA PRO A 265 -3.80 -4.53 -16.18
C PRO A 265 -3.95 -4.35 -17.69
N TRP A 266 -2.90 -3.84 -18.32
CA TRP A 266 -2.78 -3.72 -19.75
C TRP A 266 -2.50 -5.09 -20.36
N TYR A 267 -3.03 -5.33 -21.55
CA TYR A 267 -2.85 -6.56 -22.33
C TYR A 267 -2.97 -6.19 -23.82
N ARG A 268 -2.52 -7.09 -24.69
CA ARG A 268 -2.74 -6.99 -26.14
C ARG A 268 -4.00 -7.75 -26.56
#